data_AF-A0AAU5WDJ5-F1
#
_entry.id   AF-A0AAU5WDJ5-F1
#
_cell.length_a   1.000
_cell.length_b   1.000
_cell.length_c   1.000
_cell.angle_alpha   90.00
_cell.angle_beta   90.00
_cell.angle_gamma   90.00
#
_symmetry.space_group_name_H-M   'P 1'
#
loop_
_entity.id
_entity.type
_entity.pdbx_description
1 polymer ?
#
loop_
_entity_poly.entity_id
_entity_poly.type
_entity_poly.pdbx_seq_one_letter_code
_entity_poly.pdbx_strand_id
1 'polypeptide(L)'
;MKITRVKALIMGGATVLVLAVGAALAYVTLIDTTELRYKTQTALRGGLPDAAAAELRARGVTLTGPLSCRDMPGWTKRKMRAMCTGTASDKRQVQVIGSGEDETKANYYTILVGGRPMVENATCLAADCHKKKN
;
A
#
# COMPACT_ATOMS: atom_id res chain seq x y z
N MET A 1 -43.90 -49.37 6.17
CA MET A 1 -43.96 -49.11 4.72
C MET A 1 -43.99 -47.61 4.47
N LYS A 2 -42.86 -47.04 4.03
CA LYS A 2 -42.73 -45.86 3.13
C LYS A 2 -41.23 -45.55 3.01
N ILE A 3 -40.66 -46.01 1.91
CA ILE A 3 -39.31 -45.68 1.48
C ILE A 3 -39.44 -44.38 0.67
N THR A 4 -38.80 -43.31 1.12
CA THR A 4 -38.52 -42.17 0.25
C THR A 4 -37.03 -41.87 0.36
N ARG A 5 -36.29 -42.31 -0.65
CA ARG A 5 -34.87 -42.00 -0.85
C ARG A 5 -34.75 -40.57 -1.35
N VAL A 6 -34.02 -39.66 -0.69
CA VAL A 6 -33.32 -38.55 -1.37
C VAL A 6 -32.05 -38.13 -0.60
N LYS A 7 -30.92 -38.44 -1.22
CA LYS A 7 -29.58 -37.80 -1.19
C LYS A 7 -28.91 -37.50 0.16
N ALA A 8 -27.99 -38.40 0.49
CA ALA A 8 -26.75 -38.04 1.18
C ALA A 8 -25.97 -36.98 0.39
N LEU A 9 -25.47 -35.97 1.09
CA LEU A 9 -24.18 -35.37 0.79
C LEU A 9 -23.49 -35.05 2.12
N ILE A 10 -22.41 -35.79 2.31
CA ILE A 10 -21.46 -35.78 3.41
C ILE A 10 -20.55 -34.56 3.25
N MET A 11 -20.20 -33.93 4.37
CA MET A 11 -18.87 -33.43 4.78
C MET A 11 -19.13 -32.31 5.82
N GLY A 12 -18.90 -32.52 7.12
CA GLY A 12 -17.61 -32.87 7.73
C GLY A 12 -16.72 -31.62 7.72
N GLY A 13 -16.22 -31.05 8.82
CA GLY A 13 -16.34 -31.31 10.25
C GLY A 13 -15.79 -30.06 10.95
N ALA A 14 -16.36 -29.71 12.10
CA ALA A 14 -15.93 -28.57 12.90
C ALA A 14 -14.78 -28.99 13.83
N THR A 15 -13.58 -28.45 13.60
CA THR A 15 -12.51 -28.44 14.60
C THR A 15 -11.74 -27.12 14.52
N VAL A 16 -12.03 -26.24 15.47
CA VAL A 16 -11.22 -25.08 15.83
C VAL A 16 -10.04 -25.58 16.64
N LEU A 17 -8.80 -25.28 16.24
CA LEU A 17 -7.64 -25.28 17.13
C LEU A 17 -6.62 -24.25 16.65
N VAL A 18 -6.33 -23.31 17.55
CA VAL A 18 -5.52 -22.11 17.41
C VAL A 18 -4.03 -22.48 17.51
N LEU A 19 -3.21 -22.00 16.58
CA LEU A 19 -1.78 -21.82 16.80
C LEU A 19 -1.33 -20.47 16.23
N ALA A 20 -0.82 -19.63 17.14
CA ALA A 20 -0.33 -18.30 16.91
C ALA A 20 0.90 -18.29 15.99
N VAL A 21 0.87 -17.43 14.98
CA VAL A 21 2.08 -16.83 14.42
C VAL A 21 1.77 -15.35 14.25
N GLY A 22 2.57 -14.51 14.92
CA GLY A 22 2.50 -13.06 14.81
C GLY A 22 2.73 -12.63 13.37
N ALA A 23 1.63 -12.37 12.68
CA ALA A 23 1.60 -11.64 11.43
C ALA A 23 0.36 -10.75 11.53
N ALA A 24 0.56 -9.44 11.66
CA ALA A 24 -0.51 -8.48 11.53
C ALA A 24 -1.02 -8.54 10.09
N LEU A 25 -1.96 -9.47 9.86
CA LEU A 25 -2.63 -9.66 8.58
C LEU A 25 -3.60 -8.50 8.38
N ALA A 26 -3.15 -7.58 7.52
CA ALA A 26 -3.94 -6.79 6.58
C ALA A 26 -5.45 -6.65 6.88
N TYR A 27 -5.80 -5.64 7.68
CA TYR A 27 -7.12 -5.02 7.58
C TYR A 27 -7.16 -4.14 6.33
N VAL A 28 -7.52 -4.71 5.18
CA VAL A 28 -7.95 -3.95 4.00
C VAL A 28 -9.45 -4.17 3.84
N THR A 29 -10.22 -3.47 4.67
CA THR A 29 -11.66 -3.32 4.46
C THR A 29 -11.91 -2.18 3.48
N LEU A 30 -12.48 -2.54 2.34
CA LEU A 30 -13.47 -1.79 1.55
C LEU A 30 -13.77 -0.36 2.04
N ILE A 31 -13.28 0.67 1.34
CA ILE A 31 -13.93 1.98 1.34
C ILE A 31 -13.93 2.53 -0.09
N ASP A 32 -15.15 2.73 -0.56
CA ASP A 32 -15.54 3.50 -1.73
C ASP A 32 -14.88 4.89 -1.75
N THR A 33 -14.77 5.47 -2.94
CA THR A 33 -14.08 6.72 -3.26
C THR A 33 -14.31 7.90 -2.27
N THR A 34 -13.27 8.72 -2.07
CA THR A 34 -13.19 10.03 -1.35
C THR A 34 -12.63 10.06 0.09
N GLU A 35 -11.84 9.08 0.51
CA GLU A 35 -11.04 9.21 1.75
C GLU A 35 -9.53 9.19 1.47
N LEU A 36 -8.78 9.97 2.25
CA LEU A 36 -7.32 9.91 2.27
C LEU A 36 -6.87 8.48 2.58
N ARG A 37 -6.11 7.88 1.67
CA ARG A 37 -5.46 6.57 1.88
C ARG A 37 -4.71 6.52 3.22
N TYR A 38 -3.96 7.57 3.52
CA TYR A 38 -3.27 7.73 4.79
C TYR A 38 -3.97 8.81 5.60
N LYS A 39 -4.60 8.44 6.72
CA LYS A 39 -5.33 9.39 7.58
C LYS A 39 -4.42 10.21 8.50
N THR A 40 -3.15 9.82 8.65
CA THR A 40 -2.20 10.47 9.56
C THR A 40 -0.80 10.52 8.95
N GLN A 41 0.01 11.48 9.41
CA GLN A 41 1.41 11.61 9.00
C GLN A 41 2.20 10.32 9.28
N THR A 42 1.97 9.68 10.43
CA THR A 42 2.60 8.41 10.80
C THR A 42 2.20 7.29 9.84
N ALA A 43 0.92 7.22 9.45
CA ALA A 43 0.45 6.23 8.49
C ALA A 43 1.08 6.45 7.11
N LEU A 44 1.17 7.71 6.66
CA LEU A 44 1.86 8.05 5.41
C LEU A 44 3.33 7.62 5.47
N ARG A 45 4.08 8.02 6.52
CA ARG A 45 5.49 7.70 6.67
C ARG A 45 5.74 6.19 6.79
N GLY A 46 4.84 5.46 7.44
CA GLY A 46 4.95 4.01 7.62
C GLY A 46 4.60 3.20 6.37
N GLY A 47 3.57 3.60 5.61
CA GLY A 47 3.08 2.86 4.45
C GLY A 47 3.74 3.24 3.11
N LEU A 48 4.26 4.45 2.99
CA LEU A 48 4.93 4.93 1.78
C LEU A 48 6.11 4.06 1.29
N PRO A 49 7.02 3.54 2.15
CA PRO A 49 8.16 2.76 1.66
C PRO A 49 7.73 1.48 0.94
N ASP A 50 6.74 0.76 1.47
CA ASP A 50 6.25 -0.49 0.87
C ASP A 50 5.49 -0.24 -0.43
N ALA A 51 4.61 0.77 -0.44
CA ALA A 51 3.87 1.16 -1.64
C ALA A 51 4.81 1.59 -2.78
N ALA A 52 5.83 2.38 -2.46
CA ALA A 52 6.81 2.82 -3.45
C ALA A 52 7.73 1.68 -3.90
N ALA A 53 8.13 0.77 -3.00
CA ALA A 53 8.89 -0.41 -3.38
C ALA A 53 8.09 -1.32 -4.33
N ALA A 54 6.77 -1.46 -4.11
CA ALA A 54 5.89 -2.19 -5.03
C ALA A 54 5.82 -1.52 -6.41
N GLU A 55 5.66 -0.20 -6.46
CA GLU A 55 5.65 0.56 -7.73
C GLU A 55 6.96 0.44 -8.49
N LEU A 56 8.09 0.58 -7.79
CA LEU A 56 9.43 0.46 -8.37
C LEU A 56 9.65 -0.95 -8.96
N ARG A 57 9.27 -2.00 -8.23
CA ARG A 57 9.34 -3.38 -8.72
C ARG A 57 8.46 -3.60 -9.96
N ALA A 58 7.23 -3.08 -9.96
CA ALA A 58 6.33 -3.16 -11.12
C ALA A 58 6.91 -2.46 -12.36
N ARG A 59 7.79 -1.48 -12.17
CA ARG A 59 8.51 -0.75 -13.23
C ARG A 59 9.92 -1.27 -13.49
N GLY A 60 10.28 -2.43 -12.95
CA GLY A 60 11.58 -3.07 -13.18
C GLY A 60 12.76 -2.47 -12.41
N VAL A 61 12.52 -1.62 -11.41
CA VAL A 61 13.57 -1.09 -10.53
C VAL A 61 13.64 -1.92 -9.26
N THR A 62 14.76 -2.62 -9.07
CA THR A 62 15.04 -3.38 -7.86
C THR A 62 15.82 -2.52 -6.86
N LEU A 63 15.39 -2.50 -5.60
CA LEU A 63 16.08 -1.80 -4.53
C LEU A 63 17.15 -2.70 -3.89
N THR A 64 18.27 -2.12 -3.45
CA THR A 64 19.30 -2.85 -2.68
C THR A 64 18.86 -3.15 -1.24
N GLY A 65 17.86 -2.43 -0.75
CA GLY A 65 17.33 -2.57 0.61
C GLY A 65 16.04 -1.77 0.78
N PRO A 66 15.48 -1.74 2.00
CA PRO A 66 14.28 -0.98 2.30
C PRO A 66 14.52 0.53 2.13
N LEU A 67 13.47 1.26 1.75
CA LEU A 67 13.50 2.72 1.72
C LEU A 67 13.43 3.28 3.14
N SER A 68 14.25 4.29 3.44
CA SER A 68 14.21 5.02 4.71
C SER A 68 13.38 6.28 4.57
N CYS A 69 12.38 6.46 5.43
CA CYS A 69 11.40 7.54 5.33
C CYS A 69 11.46 8.52 6.51
N ARG A 70 11.28 9.79 6.21
CA ARG A 70 11.20 10.88 7.18
C ARG A 70 10.10 11.86 6.82
N ASP A 71 9.63 12.57 7.83
CA ASP A 71 8.69 13.67 7.63
C ASP A 71 9.41 14.84 6.94
N MET A 72 8.69 15.56 6.07
CA MET A 72 9.23 16.73 5.38
C MET A 72 8.77 18.03 6.04
N PRO A 73 9.59 19.10 6.04
CA PRO A 73 9.16 20.41 6.53
C PRO A 73 7.82 20.88 5.95
N GLY A 74 7.02 21.52 6.79
CA GLY A 74 5.68 22.01 6.43
C GLY A 74 4.58 20.94 6.46
N TRP A 75 4.83 19.78 7.07
CA TRP A 75 3.76 18.84 7.42
C TRP A 75 2.92 19.39 8.58
N THR A 76 1.60 19.20 8.50
CA THR A 76 0.62 19.59 9.51
C THR A 76 -0.46 18.51 9.63
N LYS A 77 -1.44 18.69 10.52
CA LYS A 77 -2.62 17.81 10.59
C LYS A 77 -3.44 17.79 9.30
N ARG A 78 -3.44 18.89 8.53
CA ARG A 78 -4.19 19.01 7.27
C ARG A 78 -3.38 18.64 6.03
N LYS A 79 -2.05 18.76 6.11
CA LYS A 79 -1.14 18.56 4.99
C LYS A 79 0.00 17.65 5.41
N MET A 80 -0.07 16.39 5.00
CA MET A 80 0.96 15.40 5.27
C MET A 80 2.04 15.44 4.19
N ARG A 81 3.30 15.26 4.59
CA ARG A 81 4.43 15.21 3.67
C ARG A 81 5.51 14.28 4.21
N ALA A 82 5.90 13.29 3.43
CA ALA A 82 6.97 12.36 3.75
C ALA A 82 7.90 12.20 2.55
N MET A 83 9.18 12.02 2.85
CA MET A 83 10.18 11.68 1.85
C MET A 83 10.84 10.37 2.25
N CYS A 84 10.88 9.43 1.31
CA CYS A 84 11.68 8.21 1.44
C CYS A 84 12.86 8.24 0.49
N THR A 85 13.97 7.66 0.92
CA THR A 85 15.19 7.55 0.11
C THR A 85 15.76 6.13 0.20
N GLY A 86 16.41 5.71 -0.88
CA GLY A 86 17.15 4.45 -0.92
C GLY A 86 18.02 4.36 -2.17
N THR A 87 18.46 3.16 -2.49
CA THR A 87 19.36 2.89 -3.60
C THR A 87 18.83 1.73 -4.43
N ALA A 88 18.84 1.88 -5.75
CA ALA A 88 18.53 0.81 -6.69
C ALA A 88 19.74 -0.12 -6.87
N SER A 89 19.52 -1.34 -7.32
CA SER A 89 20.57 -2.35 -7.55
C SER A 89 21.62 -1.90 -8.56
N ASP A 90 21.26 -0.99 -9.46
CA ASP A 90 22.16 -0.32 -10.42
C ASP A 90 22.86 0.92 -9.85
N LYS A 91 22.82 1.09 -8.53
CA LYS A 91 23.43 2.18 -7.74
C LYS A 91 22.79 3.56 -7.95
N ARG A 92 21.68 3.67 -8.69
CA ARG A 92 20.95 4.94 -8.80
C ARG A 92 20.27 5.27 -7.46
N GLN A 93 20.32 6.53 -7.07
CA GLN A 93 19.59 7.01 -5.91
C GLN A 93 18.09 7.01 -6.20
N VAL A 94 17.29 6.53 -5.24
CA VAL A 94 15.84 6.57 -5.29
C VAL A 94 15.35 7.61 -4.29
N GLN A 95 14.46 8.49 -4.73
CA GLN A 95 13.75 9.43 -3.88
C GLN A 95 12.25 9.29 -4.14
N VAL A 96 11.48 9.21 -3.07
CA VAL A 96 10.03 9.09 -3.10
C VAL A 96 9.48 10.22 -2.26
N ILE A 97 8.55 10.98 -2.81
CA ILE A 97 7.83 12.03 -2.11
C ILE A 97 6.38 11.61 -2.08
N GLY A 98 5.82 11.51 -0.88
CA GLY A 98 4.40 11.33 -0.66
C GLY A 98 3.83 12.55 0.03
N SER A 99 2.68 13.01 -0.43
CA SER A 99 1.91 14.05 0.26
C SER A 99 0.45 13.64 0.33
N GLY A 100 -0.22 14.08 1.39
CA GLY A 100 -1.66 13.94 1.53
C GLY A 100 -2.27 15.26 1.98
N GLU A 101 -3.44 15.59 1.45
CA GLU A 101 -4.15 16.82 1.79
C GLU A 101 -5.57 16.50 2.24
N ASP A 102 -5.90 16.94 3.44
CA ASP A 102 -7.16 16.62 4.09
C ASP A 102 -8.36 17.34 3.45
N GLU A 103 -8.13 18.52 2.86
CA GLU A 103 -9.17 19.30 2.18
C GLU A 103 -9.64 18.63 0.89
N THR A 104 -8.69 18.16 0.08
CA THR A 104 -8.97 17.49 -1.20
C THR A 104 -9.18 15.98 -1.07
N LYS A 105 -8.96 15.45 0.14
CA LYS A 105 -8.90 14.02 0.45
C LYS A 105 -7.96 13.23 -0.48
N ALA A 106 -6.96 13.90 -1.06
CA ALA A 106 -6.09 13.33 -2.08
C ALA A 106 -4.71 13.03 -1.52
N ASN A 107 -4.10 11.95 -2.01
CA ASN A 107 -2.67 11.71 -1.85
C ASN A 107 -2.00 11.89 -3.21
N TYR A 108 -0.78 12.40 -3.19
CA TYR A 108 0.05 12.58 -4.36
C TYR A 108 1.42 11.96 -4.13
N TYR A 109 1.93 11.30 -5.14
CA TYR A 109 3.18 10.57 -5.08
C TYR A 109 4.07 10.93 -6.27
N THR A 110 5.34 11.20 -5.98
CA THR A 110 6.39 11.39 -6.98
C THR A 110 7.55 10.47 -6.64
N ILE A 111 8.06 9.75 -7.63
CA ILE A 111 9.22 8.85 -7.50
C ILE A 111 10.27 9.27 -8.51
N LEU A 112 11.46 9.58 -8.01
CA LEU A 112 12.65 9.89 -8.79
C LEU A 112 13.65 8.74 -8.68
N VAL A 113 14.23 8.35 -9.81
CA VAL A 113 15.34 7.37 -9.86
C VAL A 113 16.50 7.96 -10.64
N GLY A 114 17.64 8.13 -9.97
CA GLY A 114 18.79 8.86 -10.52
C GLY A 114 18.45 10.31 -10.86
N GLY A 115 17.57 10.94 -10.07
CA GLY A 115 17.10 12.31 -10.30
C GLY A 115 16.07 12.48 -11.41
N ARG A 116 15.66 11.40 -12.10
CA ARG A 116 14.65 11.45 -13.17
C ARG A 116 13.28 10.99 -12.67
N PRO A 117 12.19 11.70 -12.97
CA PRO A 117 10.86 11.28 -12.58
C PRO A 117 10.45 9.99 -13.30
N MET A 118 10.09 8.97 -12.52
CA MET A 118 9.46 7.74 -13.02
C MET A 118 7.95 7.73 -12.74
N VAL A 119 7.54 8.38 -11.66
CA VAL A 119 6.16 8.65 -11.29
C VAL A 119 6.12 10.11 -10.88
N GLU A 120 5.13 10.85 -11.37
CA GLU A 120 4.99 12.27 -11.08
C GLU A 120 3.55 12.59 -10.74
N ASN A 121 3.34 13.17 -9.55
CA ASN A 121 2.05 13.65 -9.06
C ASN A 121 0.90 12.62 -9.19
N ALA A 122 1.22 11.33 -9.04
CA ALA A 122 0.22 10.26 -9.17
C ALA A 122 -0.65 10.18 -7.92
N THR A 123 -1.93 9.86 -8.08
CA THR A 123 -2.88 9.75 -6.94
C THR A 123 -2.93 8.37 -6.29
N CYS A 124 -2.15 7.43 -6.81
CA CYS A 124 -2.10 6.04 -6.40
C CYS A 124 -0.71 5.47 -6.72
N LEU A 125 -0.38 4.30 -6.15
CA LEU A 125 0.81 3.53 -6.46
C LEU A 125 0.43 2.05 -6.62
N ALA A 126 1.11 1.35 -7.52
CA ALA A 126 1.05 -0.08 -7.78
C ALA A 126 -0.39 -0.61 -7.92
N ALA A 127 -0.71 -1.68 -7.18
CA ALA A 127 -2.00 -2.36 -7.23
C ALA A 127 -3.19 -1.43 -6.94
N ASP A 128 -2.98 -0.32 -6.22
CA ASP A 128 -4.04 0.64 -5.94
C ASP A 128 -4.46 1.44 -7.18
N CYS A 129 -3.59 1.57 -8.19
CA CYS A 129 -3.93 2.22 -9.45
C CYS A 129 -4.82 1.36 -10.36
N HIS A 130 -4.73 0.03 -10.25
CA HIS A 130 -5.50 -0.88 -11.09
C HIS A 130 -6.98 -0.96 -10.70
N LYS A 131 -7.34 -0.51 -9.50
CA LYS A 131 -8.73 -0.52 -9.00
C LYS A 131 -9.62 0.61 -9.52
N LYS A 132 -9.06 1.59 -10.25
CA LYS A 132 -9.82 2.72 -10.83
C LYS A 132 -10.49 2.42 -12.19
N LYS A 133 -10.38 1.20 -12.71
CA LYS A 133 -11.12 0.75 -13.90
C LYS A 133 -12.23 -0.22 -13.50
N ASN A 134 -13.40 0.31 -13.16
CA ASN A 134 -14.69 -0.34 -13.37
C ASN A 134 -15.78 0.73 -13.44
#